data_AF-A0A5C7EZ59-F1
#
_entry.id   AF-A0A5C7EZ59-F1
#
_cell.length_a   1.000
_cell.length_b   1.000
_cell.length_c   1.000
_cell.angle_alpha   90.00
_cell.angle_beta   90.00
_cell.angle_gamma   90.00
#
_symmetry.space_group_name_H-M   'P 1'
#
loop_
_entity.id
_entity.type
_entity.pdbx_description
1 polymer ?
#
loop_
_entity_poly.entity_id
_entity_poly.type
_entity_poly.pdbx_seq_one_letter_code
_entity_poly.pdbx_strand_id
1 'polypeptide(L)'
;MTLVRYNPNESALTRRACMRTTDPTGRWTTALLLAAAVTIAVPPATWADPPPWAPAHGWRKKHDPFYVGYSGHKWPDDYGIVSGRCKREAIGAVLGGAVGAAVGSQVGKGQGKAAAVLVGGVVGAVIGAKIGREMDQEDRACFGHALELAKDRQTVTWSNPHGVTYTVTPLRGFTHEGRQCREYDTVVTVGGAKEKVRGKACQVGEGEWRTL
;
A
#
# COMPACT_ATOMS: atom_id res chain seq x y z
N MET A 1 6.49 52.79 -0.16
CA MET A 1 6.74 54.21 -0.48
C MET A 1 6.00 54.54 -1.77
N THR A 2 5.24 55.64 -1.76
CA THR A 2 4.77 56.42 -2.93
C THR A 2 3.48 55.99 -3.66
N LEU A 3 2.37 56.52 -3.11
CA LEU A 3 1.25 57.26 -3.70
C LEU A 3 0.35 56.66 -4.82
N VAL A 4 -0.90 56.43 -4.40
CA VAL A 4 -2.13 56.46 -5.21
C VAL A 4 -2.33 57.86 -5.81
N ARG A 5 -2.62 57.94 -7.11
CA ARG A 5 -3.42 59.04 -7.70
C ARG A 5 -4.60 58.45 -8.47
N TYR A 6 -5.73 59.10 -8.29
CA TYR A 6 -7.06 58.79 -8.81
C TYR A 6 -7.45 59.80 -9.92
N ASN A 7 -8.48 59.43 -10.69
CA ASN A 7 -9.51 60.28 -11.34
C ASN A 7 -9.35 60.56 -12.87
N PRO A 8 -10.43 60.93 -13.60
CA PRO A 8 -11.59 60.11 -14.04
C PRO A 8 -12.02 60.41 -15.50
N ASN A 9 -13.20 59.90 -15.88
CA ASN A 9 -14.05 60.33 -16.99
C ASN A 9 -13.56 59.97 -18.40
N GLU A 10 -14.21 58.98 -19.01
CA GLU A 10 -15.15 59.29 -20.08
C GLU A 10 -16.17 58.16 -20.25
N SER A 11 -17.43 58.59 -20.26
CA SER A 11 -18.66 57.82 -20.35
C SER A 11 -19.27 58.10 -21.72
N ALA A 12 -19.61 57.08 -22.51
CA ALA A 12 -20.70 57.12 -23.50
C ALA A 12 -20.76 55.76 -24.23
N LEU A 13 -21.74 54.89 -23.96
CA LEU A 13 -23.05 54.88 -24.64
C LEU A 13 -22.97 55.13 -26.15
N THR A 14 -23.00 54.09 -26.98
CA THR A 14 -23.95 54.07 -28.11
C THR A 14 -24.27 52.65 -28.55
N ARG A 15 -25.54 52.27 -28.41
CA ARG A 15 -26.17 51.16 -29.13
C ARG A 15 -26.34 51.58 -30.58
N ARG A 16 -25.96 50.73 -31.55
CA ARG A 16 -26.67 50.58 -32.83
C ARG A 16 -26.55 49.13 -33.31
N ALA A 17 -27.65 48.41 -33.23
CA ALA A 17 -27.95 47.35 -34.18
C ALA A 17 -28.23 48.00 -35.54
N CYS A 18 -27.76 47.43 -36.65
CA CYS A 18 -28.61 46.93 -37.73
C CYS A 18 -27.78 46.33 -38.88
N MET A 19 -28.46 45.46 -39.64
CA MET A 19 -28.19 45.05 -41.02
C MET A 19 -27.20 43.90 -41.26
N ARG A 20 -27.80 42.71 -41.23
CA ARG A 20 -27.72 41.68 -42.28
C ARG A 20 -27.20 42.20 -43.62
N THR A 21 -26.13 41.59 -44.10
CA THR A 21 -25.98 41.22 -45.51
C THR A 21 -25.78 39.72 -45.57
N THR A 22 -26.84 39.03 -45.95
CA THR A 22 -26.79 37.67 -46.50
C THR A 22 -26.12 37.75 -47.86
N ASP A 23 -24.96 37.14 -48.03
CA ASP A 23 -24.43 36.86 -49.35
C ASP A 23 -24.83 35.43 -49.75
N PRO A 24 -25.66 35.23 -50.78
CA PRO A 24 -26.06 33.93 -51.25
C PRO A 24 -25.07 33.43 -52.32
N THR A 25 -24.97 32.11 -52.45
CA THR A 25 -24.40 31.39 -53.60
C THR A 25 -22.87 31.22 -53.65
N GLY A 26 -22.43 30.06 -53.16
CA GLY A 26 -21.10 29.51 -53.40
C GLY A 26 -21.09 28.00 -53.18
N ARG A 27 -21.87 27.24 -53.95
CA ARG A 27 -21.88 25.77 -53.96
C ARG A 27 -20.57 25.23 -54.55
N TRP A 28 -19.59 24.83 -53.74
CA TRP A 28 -18.49 23.98 -54.22
C TRP A 28 -18.09 22.94 -53.15
N THR A 29 -18.55 21.71 -53.41
CA THR A 29 -17.83 20.44 -53.21
C THR A 29 -17.40 20.02 -51.80
N THR A 30 -18.17 19.05 -51.28
CA THR A 30 -17.79 17.90 -50.44
C THR A 30 -16.30 17.68 -50.15
N ALA A 31 -15.94 17.68 -48.87
CA ALA A 31 -14.91 16.81 -48.32
C ALA A 31 -15.27 16.44 -46.87
N LEU A 32 -15.98 15.33 -46.71
CA LEU A 32 -16.13 14.62 -45.44
C LEU A 32 -14.74 14.07 -45.06
N LEU A 33 -14.00 14.77 -44.20
CA LEU A 33 -12.87 14.19 -43.49
C LEU A 33 -13.40 13.51 -42.23
N LEU A 34 -13.63 12.20 -42.34
CA LEU A 34 -13.76 11.31 -41.19
C LEU A 34 -12.41 11.25 -40.47
N ALA A 35 -12.19 12.12 -39.48
CA ALA A 35 -11.11 11.93 -38.53
C ALA A 35 -11.50 10.78 -37.58
N ALA A 36 -11.11 9.56 -37.91
CA ALA A 36 -11.18 8.44 -36.97
C ALA A 36 -10.16 8.68 -35.85
N ALA A 37 -10.62 9.29 -34.75
CA ALA A 37 -9.84 9.38 -33.52
C ALA A 37 -9.71 7.98 -32.92
N VAL A 38 -8.57 7.32 -33.19
CA VAL A 38 -8.18 6.09 -32.50
C VAL A 38 -7.80 6.47 -31.07
N THR A 39 -8.75 6.37 -30.15
CA THR A 39 -8.44 6.42 -28.72
C THR A 39 -7.74 5.12 -28.35
N ILE A 40 -6.41 5.15 -28.20
CA ILE A 40 -5.68 4.05 -27.58
C ILE A 40 -6.12 4.03 -26.11
N ALA A 41 -7.08 3.16 -25.79
CA ALA A 41 -7.35 2.79 -24.41
C ALA A 41 -6.10 2.08 -23.89
N VAL A 42 -5.24 2.79 -23.16
CA VAL A 42 -4.18 2.17 -22.38
C VAL A 42 -4.90 1.45 -21.24
N PRO A 43 -4.99 0.10 -21.23
CA PRO A 43 -5.55 -0.58 -20.08
C PRO A 43 -4.71 -0.20 -18.87
N PRO A 44 -5.32 0.13 -17.71
CA PRO A 44 -4.54 0.30 -16.51
C PRO A 44 -3.76 -0.98 -16.30
N ALA A 45 -2.44 -0.87 -16.13
CA ALA A 45 -1.63 -2.02 -15.75
C ALA A 45 -2.27 -2.62 -14.49
N THR A 46 -2.93 -3.76 -14.63
CA THR A 46 -3.46 -4.52 -13.51
C THR A 46 -2.30 -5.36 -13.02
N TRP A 47 -1.69 -4.96 -11.90
CA TRP A 47 -0.62 -5.70 -11.25
C TRP A 47 -1.19 -6.94 -10.51
N ALA A 48 -1.92 -7.78 -11.23
CA ALA A 48 -2.34 -9.09 -10.74
C ALA A 48 -1.22 -10.08 -11.06
N ASP A 49 -0.60 -10.64 -10.02
CA ASP A 49 0.38 -11.70 -10.23
C ASP A 49 -0.36 -12.95 -10.75
N PRO A 50 0.19 -13.65 -11.76
CA PRO A 50 -0.49 -14.77 -12.38
C PRO A 50 -0.63 -15.95 -11.39
N PRO A 51 -1.70 -16.74 -11.50
CA PRO A 51 -1.96 -17.84 -10.59
C PRO A 51 -0.87 -18.94 -10.66
N PRO A 52 -0.75 -19.80 -9.62
CA PRO A 52 0.37 -20.74 -9.46
C PRO A 52 0.59 -21.72 -10.61
N TRP A 53 -0.45 -21.99 -11.40
CA TRP A 53 -0.40 -22.91 -12.55
C TRP A 53 -0.05 -22.22 -13.87
N ALA A 54 0.11 -20.90 -13.89
CA ALA A 54 0.45 -20.16 -15.10
C ALA A 54 1.96 -20.33 -15.45
N PRO A 55 2.33 -20.53 -16.72
CA PRO A 55 3.73 -20.72 -17.14
C PRO A 55 4.70 -19.62 -16.70
N ALA A 56 4.19 -18.41 -16.47
CA ALA A 56 4.97 -17.26 -16.02
C ALA A 56 5.35 -17.30 -14.52
N HIS A 57 4.74 -18.18 -13.70
CA HIS A 57 4.99 -18.27 -12.26
C HIS A 57 6.47 -18.55 -11.91
N GLY A 58 7.23 -19.20 -12.81
CA GLY A 58 8.66 -19.49 -12.62
C GLY A 58 9.64 -18.48 -13.22
N TRP A 59 9.20 -17.55 -14.07
CA TRP A 59 10.10 -16.67 -14.81
C TRP A 59 10.77 -15.63 -13.91
N ARG A 60 10.02 -15.04 -12.97
CA ARG A 60 10.57 -14.12 -11.95
C ARG A 60 11.69 -14.75 -11.13
N LYS A 61 11.53 -16.01 -10.68
CA LYS A 61 12.55 -16.73 -9.90
C LYS A 61 13.89 -16.88 -10.64
N LYS A 62 13.91 -16.77 -11.97
CA LYS A 62 15.12 -16.91 -12.78
C LYS A 62 15.71 -15.57 -13.23
N HIS A 63 14.96 -14.47 -13.14
CA HIS A 63 15.36 -13.17 -13.72
C HIS A 63 15.32 -11.99 -12.74
N ASP A 64 14.55 -12.08 -11.66
CA ASP A 64 14.56 -11.13 -10.53
C ASP A 64 14.97 -11.89 -9.26
N PRO A 65 16.27 -11.94 -8.90
CA PRO A 65 16.74 -12.67 -7.73
C PRO A 65 16.29 -12.06 -6.40
N PHE A 66 15.57 -10.93 -6.43
CA PHE A 66 15.18 -10.19 -5.23
C PHE A 66 13.73 -9.70 -5.29
N TYR A 67 13.10 -9.63 -4.12
CA TYR A 67 11.80 -9.02 -3.90
C TYR A 67 12.01 -7.58 -3.41
N VAL A 68 11.51 -6.61 -4.17
CA VAL A 68 11.59 -5.19 -3.78
C VAL A 68 10.42 -4.87 -2.85
N GLY A 69 10.74 -4.54 -1.60
CA GLY A 69 9.75 -4.13 -0.61
C GLY A 69 9.29 -2.69 -0.80
N TYR A 70 8.27 -2.31 -0.03
CA TYR A 70 7.72 -0.97 0.06
C TYR A 70 8.80 0.07 0.38
N SER A 71 9.79 -0.32 1.20
CA SER A 71 10.96 0.50 1.51
C SER A 71 11.98 0.68 0.39
N GLY A 72 11.83 -0.07 -0.72
CA GLY A 72 12.84 -0.19 -1.77
C GLY A 72 13.95 -1.20 -1.44
N HIS A 73 13.97 -1.79 -0.24
CA HIS A 73 14.94 -2.84 0.11
C HIS A 73 14.71 -4.11 -0.72
N LYS A 74 15.82 -4.78 -1.07
CA LYS A 74 15.82 -6.00 -1.88
C LYS A 74 15.99 -7.23 -1.00
N TRP A 75 14.94 -8.04 -0.93
CA TRP A 75 14.92 -9.25 -0.13
C TRP A 75 15.24 -10.48 -0.99
N PRO A 76 16.15 -11.37 -0.54
CA PRO A 76 16.46 -12.59 -1.29
C PRO A 76 15.33 -13.62 -1.28
N ASP A 77 14.45 -13.57 -0.27
CA ASP A 77 13.29 -14.46 -0.12
C ASP A 77 12.08 -13.65 0.37
N ASP A 78 10.89 -13.97 -0.14
CA ASP A 78 9.64 -13.36 0.29
C ASP A 78 8.95 -14.14 1.41
N TYR A 79 9.46 -15.31 1.79
CA TYR A 79 8.87 -16.24 2.74
C TYR A 79 7.39 -16.54 2.46
N GLY A 80 6.97 -16.43 1.19
CA GLY A 80 5.59 -16.63 0.74
C GLY A 80 4.68 -15.40 0.82
N ILE A 81 5.15 -14.24 1.27
CA ILE A 81 4.34 -13.04 1.48
C ILE A 81 3.60 -12.62 0.21
N VAL A 82 4.27 -12.66 -0.94
CA VAL A 82 3.67 -12.24 -2.23
C VAL A 82 2.55 -13.19 -2.66
N SER A 83 2.50 -14.40 -2.11
CA SER A 83 1.39 -15.35 -2.29
C SER A 83 0.26 -15.22 -1.25
N GLY A 84 0.33 -14.24 -0.35
CA GLY A 84 -0.66 -14.01 0.70
C GLY A 84 -0.51 -14.92 1.93
N ARG A 85 0.67 -15.51 2.13
CA ARG A 85 0.97 -16.36 3.29
C ARG A 85 2.31 -15.97 3.91
N CYS A 86 2.56 -16.36 5.16
CA CYS A 86 3.92 -16.33 5.70
C CYS A 86 4.37 -17.72 6.12
N LYS A 87 5.51 -18.16 5.60
CA LYS A 87 6.17 -19.42 5.97
C LYS A 87 7.02 -19.19 7.21
N ARG A 88 6.42 -19.36 8.39
CA ARG A 88 7.04 -19.09 9.69
C ARG A 88 8.29 -19.94 9.93
N GLU A 89 8.30 -21.18 9.45
CA GLU A 89 9.44 -22.08 9.64
C GLU A 89 10.63 -21.62 8.80
N ALA A 90 10.37 -21.16 7.57
CA ALA A 90 11.41 -20.62 6.68
C ALA A 90 11.97 -19.29 7.20
N ILE A 91 11.09 -18.41 7.70
CA ILE A 91 11.50 -17.13 8.28
C ILE A 91 12.28 -17.34 9.59
N GLY A 92 11.84 -18.28 10.44
CA GLY A 92 12.48 -18.65 11.69
C GLY A 92 13.84 -19.32 11.51
N ALA A 93 14.00 -20.14 10.46
CA ALA A 93 15.29 -20.74 10.14
C ALA A 93 16.38 -19.68 9.85
N VAL A 94 15.99 -18.56 9.23
CA VAL A 94 16.91 -17.44 8.96
C VAL A 94 17.17 -16.62 10.22
N LEU A 95 16.15 -16.41 11.06
CA LEU A 95 16.30 -15.72 12.35
C LEU A 95 17.18 -16.49 13.35
N GLY A 96 17.11 -17.82 13.35
CA GLY A 96 17.87 -18.69 14.25
C GLY A 96 19.20 -19.19 13.68
N GLY A 97 19.47 -18.99 12.39
CA GLY A 97 20.70 -19.42 11.72
C GLY A 97 21.83 -18.40 11.85
N ALA A 98 23.08 -18.87 11.89
CA ALA A 98 24.27 -18.00 11.88
C ALA A 98 24.50 -17.24 10.56
N VAL A 99 23.67 -17.48 9.54
CA VAL A 99 23.70 -16.80 8.24
C VAL A 99 22.69 -15.66 8.29
N GLY A 100 23.18 -14.48 8.70
CA GLY A 100 22.38 -13.30 8.98
C GLY A 100 21.76 -12.63 7.76
N ALA A 101 20.57 -13.07 7.36
CA ALA A 101 19.62 -12.16 6.74
C ALA A 101 18.77 -11.57 7.86
N ALA A 102 18.84 -10.25 8.04
CA ALA A 102 18.06 -9.54 9.02
C ALA A 102 16.58 -9.58 8.60
N VAL A 103 15.84 -10.59 9.06
CA VAL A 103 14.39 -10.60 8.90
C VAL A 103 13.77 -9.78 10.02
N GLY A 104 13.98 -8.46 9.93
CA GLY A 104 13.58 -7.52 10.96
C GLY A 104 12.06 -7.46 11.13
N SER A 105 11.63 -7.26 12.36
CA SER A 105 10.31 -6.73 12.72
C SER A 105 10.26 -6.45 14.23
N GLN A 106 10.38 -5.20 14.62
CA GLN A 106 10.25 -4.78 16.02
C GLN A 106 8.81 -4.35 16.35
N VAL A 107 7.85 -4.90 15.62
CA VAL A 107 6.42 -4.65 15.78
C VAL A 107 6.00 -5.24 17.14
N GLY A 108 5.77 -4.38 18.14
CA GLY A 108 5.37 -4.78 19.49
C GLY A 108 6.50 -4.98 20.51
N LYS A 109 7.75 -4.53 20.25
CA LYS A 109 8.80 -4.55 21.30
C LYS A 109 8.59 -3.43 22.31
N GLY A 110 7.93 -3.76 23.42
CA GLY A 110 7.85 -2.95 24.62
C GLY A 110 7.31 -3.77 25.79
N GLN A 111 7.86 -3.53 26.99
CA GLN A 111 7.55 -4.29 28.21
C GLN A 111 6.04 -4.28 28.49
N GLY A 112 5.40 -5.45 28.44
CA GLY A 112 4.08 -5.77 29.00
C GLY A 112 2.83 -5.06 28.42
N LYS A 113 2.98 -3.91 27.76
CA LYS A 113 1.87 -3.09 27.25
C LYS A 113 1.89 -2.88 25.74
N ALA A 114 3.06 -2.98 25.09
CA ALA A 114 3.18 -2.72 23.65
C ALA A 114 2.57 -3.83 22.78
N ALA A 115 2.49 -5.06 23.28
CA ALA A 115 1.81 -6.13 22.57
C ALA A 115 0.27 -5.96 22.59
N ALA A 116 -0.26 -5.21 23.55
CA ALA A 116 -1.66 -4.76 23.55
C ALA A 116 -1.92 -3.58 22.59
N VAL A 117 -0.87 -2.96 22.05
CA VAL A 117 -0.92 -1.73 21.22
C VAL A 117 -0.70 -2.00 19.73
N LEU A 118 -0.34 -3.24 19.34
CA LEU A 118 -0.41 -3.68 17.93
C LEU A 118 -1.80 -3.42 17.31
N VAL A 119 -2.76 -3.31 18.20
CA VAL A 119 -4.17 -3.10 18.05
C VAL A 119 -4.47 -1.72 18.64
N GLY A 120 -4.48 -0.65 17.84
CA GLY A 120 -4.72 0.73 18.29
C GLY A 120 -6.15 1.02 18.74
N GLY A 121 -6.80 0.07 19.40
CA GLY A 121 -8.15 0.19 19.93
C GLY A 121 -8.20 -0.46 21.30
N VAL A 122 -8.84 0.21 22.24
CA VAL A 122 -9.20 -0.35 23.54
C VAL A 122 -10.08 -1.59 23.31
N VAL A 123 -9.50 -2.77 23.15
CA VAL A 123 -10.27 -4.01 22.97
C VAL A 123 -9.77 -5.10 23.90
N GLY A 124 -10.72 -5.64 24.68
CA GLY A 124 -10.65 -6.83 25.53
C GLY A 124 -9.30 -7.16 26.15
N ALA A 125 -9.05 -6.72 27.40
CA ALA A 125 -7.83 -7.01 28.15
C ALA A 125 -7.41 -8.50 28.15
N VAL A 126 -8.38 -9.43 28.01
CA VAL A 126 -8.14 -10.87 27.96
C VAL A 126 -7.54 -11.34 26.64
N ILE A 127 -8.07 -10.86 25.50
CA ILE A 127 -7.59 -11.26 24.17
C ILE A 127 -6.23 -10.60 23.92
N GLY A 128 -6.08 -9.31 24.23
CA GLY A 128 -4.80 -8.60 24.08
C GLY A 128 -3.65 -9.20 24.89
N ALA A 129 -3.93 -9.65 26.13
CA ALA A 129 -2.92 -10.30 26.97
C ALA A 129 -2.47 -11.67 26.41
N LYS A 130 -3.37 -12.41 25.77
CA LYS A 130 -3.05 -13.71 25.15
C LYS A 130 -2.24 -13.52 23.87
N ILE A 131 -2.69 -12.63 22.98
CA ILE A 131 -1.98 -12.28 21.74
C ILE A 131 -0.55 -11.83 22.05
N GLY A 132 -0.37 -10.99 23.07
CA GLY A 132 0.95 -10.48 23.39
C GLY A 132 1.92 -11.49 24.00
N ARG A 133 1.41 -12.51 24.71
CA ARG A 133 2.25 -13.60 25.24
C ARG A 133 2.59 -14.65 24.19
N GLU A 134 1.70 -14.85 23.21
CA GLU A 134 1.83 -15.93 22.21
C GLU A 134 2.49 -15.46 20.91
N MET A 135 2.72 -14.16 20.74
CA MET A 135 3.46 -13.63 19.58
C MET A 135 4.98 -13.79 19.76
N ASP A 136 5.56 -14.68 18.96
CA ASP A 136 7.01 -14.99 18.95
C ASP A 136 7.79 -14.13 17.95
N GLN A 137 9.05 -14.47 17.66
CA GLN A 137 9.89 -13.68 16.76
C GLN A 137 9.49 -13.87 15.29
N GLU A 138 9.07 -15.08 14.95
CA GLU A 138 8.59 -15.49 13.64
C GLU A 138 7.29 -14.78 13.29
N ASP A 139 6.37 -14.63 14.25
CA ASP A 139 5.12 -13.88 14.08
C ASP A 139 5.38 -12.40 13.83
N ARG A 140 6.33 -11.81 14.56
CA ARG A 140 6.75 -10.44 14.30
C ARG A 140 7.32 -10.36 12.89
N ALA A 141 8.20 -11.29 12.52
CA ALA A 141 8.92 -11.24 11.24
C ALA A 141 7.95 -11.33 10.08
N CYS A 142 6.98 -12.23 10.16
CA CYS A 142 5.86 -12.30 9.22
C CYS A 142 5.09 -10.98 9.12
N PHE A 143 4.86 -10.31 10.25
CA PHE A 143 4.18 -9.02 10.27
C PHE A 143 4.98 -7.93 9.56
N GLY A 144 6.26 -7.78 9.90
CA GLY A 144 7.15 -6.80 9.27
C GLY A 144 7.29 -7.07 7.77
N HIS A 145 7.49 -8.33 7.39
CA HIS A 145 7.62 -8.72 5.99
C HIS A 145 6.32 -8.54 5.20
N ALA A 146 5.16 -8.71 5.83
CA ALA A 146 3.86 -8.37 5.24
C ALA A 146 3.75 -6.86 4.96
N LEU A 147 4.23 -6.01 5.87
CA LEU A 147 4.29 -4.56 5.64
C LEU A 147 5.37 -4.15 4.62
N GLU A 148 6.41 -4.95 4.43
CA GLU A 148 7.40 -4.70 3.37
C GLU A 148 6.90 -5.16 2.00
N LEU A 149 6.55 -6.44 1.85
CA LEU A 149 6.43 -7.06 0.53
C LEU A 149 4.99 -7.16 0.00
N ALA A 150 3.98 -7.16 0.87
CA ALA A 150 2.60 -7.28 0.40
C ALA A 150 2.13 -5.97 -0.24
N LYS A 151 1.42 -6.09 -1.35
CA LYS A 151 0.78 -4.95 -2.01
C LYS A 151 -0.33 -4.37 -1.12
N ASP A 152 -0.70 -3.12 -1.37
CA ASP A 152 -1.88 -2.56 -0.73
C ASP A 152 -3.13 -3.40 -1.06
N ARG A 153 -3.92 -3.66 -0.02
CA ARG A 153 -5.10 -4.54 0.01
C ARG A 153 -4.81 -6.02 -0.24
N GLN A 154 -3.54 -6.43 -0.23
CA GLN A 154 -3.18 -7.84 -0.25
C GLN A 154 -3.14 -8.40 1.17
N THR A 155 -3.97 -9.39 1.43
CA THR A 155 -4.02 -10.05 2.72
C THR A 155 -2.94 -11.13 2.82
N VAL A 156 -2.23 -11.14 3.95
CA VAL A 156 -1.23 -12.14 4.32
C VAL A 156 -1.70 -12.85 5.59
N THR A 157 -1.73 -14.17 5.59
CA THR A 157 -2.18 -14.98 6.72
C THR A 157 -1.13 -16.00 7.16
N TRP A 158 -1.00 -16.20 8.47
CA TRP A 158 -0.20 -17.27 9.06
C TRP A 158 -0.77 -17.70 10.42
N SER A 159 -0.36 -18.89 10.89
CA SER A 159 -0.77 -19.44 12.18
C SER A 159 0.45 -19.92 12.95
N ASN A 160 0.43 -19.76 14.26
CA ASN A 160 1.50 -20.23 15.14
C ASN A 160 1.13 -21.54 15.88
N PRO A 161 2.12 -22.30 16.39
CA PRO A 161 1.90 -23.49 17.20
C PRO A 161 1.07 -23.26 18.48
N HIS A 162 0.95 -22.02 18.92
CA HIS A 162 0.14 -21.63 20.09
C HIS A 162 -1.37 -21.52 19.77
N GLY A 163 -1.77 -21.77 18.52
CA GLY A 163 -3.17 -21.76 18.11
C GLY A 163 -3.71 -20.35 17.82
N VAL A 164 -2.82 -19.39 17.56
CA VAL A 164 -3.17 -18.05 17.09
C VAL A 164 -3.02 -17.98 15.59
N THR A 165 -4.03 -17.44 14.91
CA THR A 165 -3.95 -17.10 13.48
C THR A 165 -3.95 -15.60 13.31
N TYR A 166 -2.95 -15.08 12.60
CA TYR A 166 -2.79 -13.68 12.27
C TYR A 166 -3.12 -13.46 10.80
N THR A 167 -3.77 -12.35 10.51
CA THR A 167 -4.10 -11.92 9.15
C THR A 167 -3.81 -10.44 9.04
N VAL A 168 -2.87 -10.05 8.19
CA VAL A 168 -2.47 -8.64 8.00
C VAL A 168 -2.79 -8.22 6.58
N THR A 169 -3.39 -7.04 6.44
CA THR A 169 -3.72 -6.44 5.14
C THR A 169 -3.22 -4.99 5.15
N PRO A 170 -2.08 -4.69 4.50
CA PRO A 170 -1.67 -3.31 4.28
C PRO A 170 -2.75 -2.57 3.49
N LEU A 171 -3.02 -1.31 3.83
CA LEU A 171 -4.09 -0.52 3.23
C LEU A 171 -3.56 0.60 2.35
N ARG A 172 -2.62 1.38 2.89
CA ARG A 172 -1.98 2.49 2.18
C ARG A 172 -0.67 2.90 2.82
N GLY A 173 0.23 3.40 1.99
CA GLY A 173 1.45 4.09 2.38
C GLY A 173 1.24 5.57 2.76
N PHE A 174 2.10 6.09 3.64
CA PHE A 174 2.22 7.52 3.93
C PHE A 174 3.61 7.85 4.51
N THR A 175 3.92 9.14 4.67
CA THR A 175 5.15 9.59 5.33
C THR A 175 4.81 10.26 6.67
N HIS A 176 5.58 9.96 7.71
CA HIS A 176 5.44 10.58 9.04
C HIS A 176 6.82 10.81 9.64
N GLU A 177 7.12 12.04 10.03
CA GLU A 177 8.44 12.42 10.58
C GLU A 177 9.62 11.96 9.71
N GLY A 178 9.50 12.13 8.39
CA GLY A 178 10.52 11.69 7.43
C GLY A 178 10.66 10.17 7.25
N ARG A 179 9.86 9.37 7.96
CA ARG A 179 9.84 7.90 7.85
C ARG A 179 8.70 7.44 6.94
N GLN A 180 8.94 6.35 6.23
CA GLN A 180 7.91 5.68 5.45
C GLN A 180 7.03 4.84 6.37
N CYS A 181 5.73 4.96 6.21
CA CYS A 181 4.74 4.33 7.08
C CYS A 181 3.64 3.67 6.27
N ARG A 182 2.99 2.67 6.87
CA ARG A 182 1.84 1.98 6.29
C ARG A 182 0.73 1.87 7.33
N GLU A 183 -0.48 2.14 6.87
CA GLU A 183 -1.72 1.80 7.59
C GLU A 183 -2.12 0.38 7.20
N TYR A 184 -2.61 -0.41 8.16
CA TYR A 184 -2.96 -1.81 7.95
C TYR A 184 -4.19 -2.20 8.77
N ASP A 185 -4.90 -3.23 8.28
CA ASP A 185 -5.82 -4.02 9.09
C ASP A 185 -5.12 -5.30 9.55
N THR A 186 -5.36 -5.69 10.79
CA THR A 186 -4.99 -7.00 11.32
C THR A 186 -6.22 -7.70 11.89
N VAL A 187 -6.36 -9.00 11.63
CA VAL A 187 -7.32 -9.87 12.32
C VAL A 187 -6.54 -10.95 13.05
N VAL A 188 -6.79 -11.08 14.35
CA VAL A 188 -6.19 -12.12 15.18
C VAL A 188 -7.29 -13.06 15.63
N THR A 189 -7.10 -14.36 15.38
CA THR A 189 -8.04 -15.41 15.74
C THR A 189 -7.43 -16.32 16.80
N VAL A 190 -8.09 -16.47 17.94
CA VAL A 190 -7.64 -17.31 19.06
C VAL A 190 -8.81 -18.13 19.58
N GLY A 191 -8.70 -19.46 19.53
CA GLY A 191 -9.78 -20.35 20.01
C GLY A 191 -11.13 -20.08 19.35
N GLY A 192 -11.13 -19.68 18.07
CA GLY A 192 -12.33 -19.33 17.31
C GLY A 192 -12.83 -17.89 17.48
N ALA A 193 -12.42 -17.17 18.52
CA ALA A 193 -12.71 -15.75 18.68
C ALA A 193 -11.86 -14.92 17.71
N LYS A 194 -12.47 -13.97 17.00
CA LYS A 194 -11.79 -13.07 16.04
C LYS A 194 -11.78 -11.64 16.57
N GLU A 195 -10.63 -11.01 16.51
CA GLU A 195 -10.42 -9.62 16.89
C GLU A 195 -9.85 -8.85 15.70
N LYS A 196 -10.54 -7.80 15.23
CA LYS A 196 -10.11 -7.01 14.06
C LYS A 196 -9.70 -5.63 14.49
N VAL A 197 -8.53 -5.21 14.01
CA VAL A 197 -7.95 -3.94 14.43
C VAL A 197 -7.24 -3.24 13.29
N ARG A 198 -7.36 -1.92 13.28
CA ARG A 198 -6.61 -1.04 12.38
C ARG A 198 -5.43 -0.43 13.12
N GLY A 199 -4.27 -0.45 12.48
CA GLY A 199 -3.03 0.10 13.03
C GLY A 199 -2.23 0.86 11.98
N LYS A 200 -1.18 1.54 12.45
CA LYS A 200 -0.20 2.22 11.61
C LYS A 200 1.18 1.89 12.12
N ALA A 201 2.12 1.65 11.22
CA ALA A 201 3.51 1.44 11.57
C ALA A 201 4.43 2.19 10.60
N CYS A 202 5.58 2.61 11.08
CA CYS A 202 6.64 3.23 10.31
C CYS A 202 7.87 2.35 10.29
N GLN A 203 8.56 2.36 9.16
CA GLN A 203 9.85 1.74 9.01
C GLN A 203 10.89 2.51 9.84
N VAL A 204 11.68 1.78 10.62
CA VAL A 204 12.78 2.32 11.44
C VAL A 204 14.13 1.65 11.10
N GLY A 205 14.12 0.62 10.26
CA GLY A 205 15.29 -0.11 9.77
C GLY A 205 14.90 -1.11 8.68
N GLU A 206 15.86 -1.89 8.19
CA GLU A 206 15.61 -2.91 7.15
C GLU A 206 14.67 -4.01 7.70
N GLY A 207 13.47 -4.11 7.14
CA GLY A 207 12.39 -4.98 7.65
C GLY A 207 11.82 -4.54 9.00
N GLU A 208 12.45 -3.60 9.69
CA GLU A 208 11.99 -3.18 10.99
C GLU A 208 10.88 -2.14 10.90
N TRP A 209 9.69 -2.56 11.33
CA TRP A 209 8.54 -1.69 11.50
C TRP A 209 8.26 -1.44 12.98
N ARG A 210 7.85 -0.22 13.30
CA ARG A 210 7.42 0.21 14.63
C ARG A 210 6.06 0.87 14.54
N THR A 211 5.14 0.47 15.42
CA THR A 211 3.82 1.10 15.50
C THR A 211 3.94 2.59 15.81
N LEU A 212 3.07 3.39 15.20
CA LEU A 212 2.89 4.80 15.54
C LEU A 212 2.08 4.97 16.82
#